data_AF-A0A7Y8I1K4-F1
#
_entry.id   AF-A0A7Y8I1K4-F1
#
_cell.length_a   1.000
_cell.length_b   1.000
_cell.length_c   1.000
_cell.angle_alpha   90.00
_cell.angle_beta   90.00
_cell.angle_gamma   90.00
#
_symmetry.space_group_name_H-M   'P 1'
#
loop_
_entity.id
_entity.type
_entity.pdbx_description
1 polymer ?
#
loop_
_entity_poly.entity_id
_entity_poly.type
_entity_poly.pdbx_seq_one_letter_code
_entity_poly.pdbx_strand_id
1 'polypeptide(L)'
;MDAISAFLNNGRVDVPQSWSKARRVLAAKQLVCRNDGIEVGKVDGLNGPQTEFAFEVYAHRRGTGPSPVIPARNVDPPAAEPAGAKPVWPRQADVEAFYGAVGANQVRLALPFPMKLAWDPSKSVNAITLHQKVHDSAKRCFERIADAYDPAARKTTGIELFGGSLNVRKMRGGDRWSMHSWGIAIDFDPARNGLHSNRSNARLAQPDCEAFWRIWEDEGWVSLGRARDFDWMHVQASRL
;
A
#
# COMPACT_ATOMS: atom_id res chain seq x y z
N MET A 1 -14.18 -32.18 11.73
CA MET A 1 -13.47 -30.88 11.58
C MET A 1 -12.00 -31.21 11.41
N ASP A 2 -11.34 -30.74 10.34
CA ASP A 2 -9.90 -30.99 10.15
C ASP A 2 -9.05 -30.20 11.17
N ALA A 3 -7.79 -30.62 11.39
CA ALA A 3 -6.90 -30.04 12.39
C ALA A 3 -6.68 -28.53 12.21
N ILE A 4 -6.63 -28.05 10.96
CA ILE A 4 -6.43 -26.63 10.64
C ILE A 4 -7.67 -25.82 11.06
N SER A 5 -8.86 -26.33 10.75
CA SER A 5 -10.12 -25.69 11.11
C SER A 5 -10.30 -25.66 12.64
N ALA A 6 -9.92 -26.74 13.33
CA ALA A 6 -9.91 -26.77 14.80
C ALA A 6 -8.93 -25.74 15.40
N PHE A 7 -7.71 -25.65 14.86
CA PHE A 7 -6.71 -24.66 15.27
C PHE A 7 -7.21 -23.23 15.11
N LEU A 8 -7.81 -22.90 13.95
CA LEU A 8 -8.36 -21.58 13.67
C LEU A 8 -9.53 -21.23 14.61
N ASN A 9 -10.46 -22.16 14.82
CA ASN A 9 -11.59 -21.96 15.72
C ASN A 9 -11.13 -21.73 17.17
N ASN A 10 -10.14 -22.50 17.64
CA ASN A 10 -9.54 -22.30 18.97
C ASN A 10 -8.89 -20.91 19.10
N GLY A 11 -8.31 -20.40 18.01
CA GLY A 11 -7.80 -19.03 17.89
C GLY A 11 -8.87 -17.95 17.72
N ARG A 12 -10.16 -18.28 17.90
CA ARG A 12 -11.33 -17.40 17.70
C ARG A 12 -11.36 -16.76 16.30
N VAL A 13 -10.90 -17.49 15.29
CA VAL A 13 -11.05 -17.11 13.89
C VAL A 13 -12.31 -17.77 13.37
N ASP A 14 -13.24 -16.98 12.85
CA ASP A 14 -14.40 -17.52 12.15
C ASP A 14 -13.95 -18.13 10.82
N VAL A 15 -14.24 -19.41 10.62
CA VAL A 15 -13.82 -20.17 9.42
C VAL A 15 -15.06 -20.59 8.62
N PRO A 16 -15.45 -19.80 7.61
CA PRO A 16 -16.51 -20.18 6.70
C PRO A 16 -16.23 -21.53 6.03
N GLN A 17 -17.26 -22.37 5.91
CA GLN A 17 -17.15 -23.65 5.21
C GLN A 17 -16.74 -23.47 3.73
N SER A 18 -17.09 -22.33 3.13
CA SER A 18 -16.74 -21.95 1.76
C SER A 18 -15.24 -21.72 1.54
N TRP A 19 -14.43 -21.62 2.59
CA TRP A 19 -12.99 -21.46 2.43
C TRP A 19 -12.35 -22.74 1.89
N SER A 20 -11.57 -22.58 0.81
CA SER A 20 -10.70 -23.63 0.29
C SER A 20 -9.65 -24.07 1.32
N LYS A 21 -9.10 -25.28 1.15
CA LYS A 21 -8.01 -25.79 2.00
C LYS A 21 -6.82 -24.83 2.03
N ALA A 22 -6.42 -24.30 0.88
CA ALA A 22 -5.32 -23.34 0.77
C ALA A 22 -5.59 -22.05 1.57
N ARG A 23 -6.83 -21.52 1.52
CA ARG A 23 -7.24 -20.34 2.29
C ARG A 23 -7.16 -20.59 3.79
N ARG A 24 -7.60 -21.76 4.25
CA ARG A 24 -7.50 -22.16 5.67
C ARG A 24 -6.05 -22.32 6.12
N VAL A 25 -5.18 -22.89 5.28
CA VAL A 25 -3.73 -22.97 5.55
C VAL A 25 -3.14 -21.57 5.70
N LEU A 26 -3.48 -20.63 4.80
CA LEU A 26 -2.97 -19.27 4.89
C LEU A 26 -3.47 -18.57 6.16
N ALA A 27 -4.76 -18.73 6.50
CA ALA A 27 -5.31 -18.21 7.76
C ALA A 27 -4.59 -18.79 8.98
N ALA A 28 -4.23 -20.07 8.96
CA ALA A 28 -3.50 -20.68 10.06
C ALA A 28 -2.08 -20.09 10.19
N LYS A 29 -1.38 -19.86 9.07
CA LYS A 29 -0.10 -19.14 9.09
C LYS A 29 -0.23 -17.72 9.64
N GLN A 30 -1.30 -17.00 9.27
CA GLN A 30 -1.59 -15.67 9.81
C GLN A 30 -1.80 -15.73 11.33
N LEU A 31 -2.59 -16.69 11.81
CA LEU A 31 -2.84 -16.90 13.24
C LEU A 31 -1.54 -17.22 14.00
N VAL A 32 -0.65 -18.02 13.43
CA VAL A 32 0.67 -18.30 14.00
C VAL A 32 1.48 -17.02 14.18
N CYS A 33 1.54 -16.15 13.17
CA CYS A 33 2.25 -14.86 13.25
C CYS A 33 1.66 -13.96 14.35
N ARG A 34 0.32 -13.86 14.39
CA ARG A 34 -0.39 -13.09 15.43
C ARG A 34 -0.07 -13.59 16.84
N ASN A 35 -0.06 -14.91 17.03
CA ASN A 35 0.25 -15.52 18.33
C ASN A 35 1.73 -15.32 18.74
N ASP A 36 2.62 -15.10 17.77
CA ASP A 36 4.03 -14.72 17.99
C ASP A 36 4.20 -13.20 18.22
N GLY A 37 3.11 -12.43 18.32
CA GLY A 37 3.14 -10.98 18.50
C GLY A 37 3.60 -10.22 17.25
N ILE A 38 3.45 -10.81 16.06
CA ILE A 38 3.73 -10.16 14.78
C ILE A 38 2.42 -9.60 14.22
N GLU A 39 2.39 -8.30 13.94
CA GLU A 39 1.25 -7.66 13.26
C GLU A 39 1.08 -8.25 11.86
N VAL A 40 -0.03 -8.95 11.63
CA VAL A 40 -0.32 -9.70 10.40
C VAL A 40 -1.56 -9.15 9.66
N GLY A 41 -2.23 -8.15 10.22
CA GLY A 41 -3.54 -7.71 9.79
C GLY A 41 -4.64 -8.71 10.14
N LYS A 42 -5.70 -8.73 9.33
CA LYS A 42 -6.84 -9.62 9.54
C LYS A 42 -6.47 -11.07 9.23
N VAL A 43 -6.85 -11.99 10.12
CA VAL A 43 -6.77 -13.43 9.85
C VAL A 43 -7.96 -13.85 8.99
N ASP A 44 -7.84 -13.70 7.66
CA ASP A 44 -8.90 -13.94 6.68
C ASP A 44 -8.52 -14.92 5.54
N GLY A 45 -7.31 -15.48 5.63
CA GLY A 45 -6.76 -16.38 4.64
C GLY A 45 -6.41 -15.73 3.30
N LEU A 46 -6.24 -14.41 3.25
CA LEU A 46 -5.80 -13.68 2.06
C LEU A 46 -4.36 -13.15 2.22
N ASN A 47 -3.58 -13.25 1.15
CA ASN A 47 -2.18 -12.80 1.15
C ASN A 47 -2.07 -11.34 0.69
N GLY A 48 -2.30 -10.41 1.60
CA GLY A 48 -2.05 -8.98 1.38
C GLY A 48 -0.63 -8.56 1.80
N PRO A 49 -0.24 -7.30 1.53
CA PRO A 49 1.11 -6.82 1.82
C PRO A 49 1.53 -6.93 3.29
N GLN A 50 0.59 -6.80 4.22
CA GLN A 50 0.85 -6.98 5.66
C GLN A 50 1.07 -8.45 6.02
N THR A 51 0.27 -9.36 5.45
CA THR A 51 0.43 -10.82 5.61
C THR A 51 1.80 -11.27 5.12
N GLU A 52 2.20 -10.83 3.92
CA GLU A 52 3.47 -11.18 3.31
C GLU A 52 4.66 -10.76 4.19
N PHE A 53 4.66 -9.51 4.66
CA PHE A 53 5.70 -9.02 5.55
C PHE A 53 5.74 -9.76 6.90
N ALA A 54 4.58 -10.08 7.47
CA ALA A 54 4.53 -10.84 8.71
C ALA A 54 5.16 -12.23 8.54
N PHE A 55 5.03 -12.87 7.38
CA PHE A 55 5.68 -14.14 7.09
C PHE A 55 7.19 -14.01 6.95
N GLU A 56 7.70 -12.93 6.35
CA GLU A 56 9.14 -12.64 6.31
C GLU A 56 9.72 -12.46 7.72
N VAL A 57 9.04 -11.67 8.56
CA VAL A 57 9.44 -11.47 9.97
C VAL A 57 9.43 -12.79 10.73
N TYR A 58 8.39 -13.60 10.55
CA TYR A 58 8.30 -14.91 11.20
C TYR A 58 9.43 -15.83 10.75
N ALA A 59 9.70 -15.95 9.45
CA ALA A 59 10.77 -16.77 8.92
C ALA A 59 12.14 -16.34 9.46
N HIS A 60 12.39 -15.03 9.57
CA HIS A 60 13.60 -14.50 10.16
C HIS A 60 13.73 -14.87 11.65
N ARG A 61 12.69 -14.66 12.46
CA ARG A 61 12.68 -15.02 13.89
C ARG A 61 12.94 -16.50 14.14
N ARG A 62 12.55 -17.35 13.18
CA ARG A 62 12.78 -18.81 13.24
C ARG A 62 14.12 -19.24 12.64
N GLY A 63 14.94 -18.32 12.14
CA GLY A 63 16.22 -18.64 11.50
C GLY A 63 16.09 -19.34 10.15
N THR A 64 14.90 -19.35 9.55
CA THR A 64 14.60 -20.03 8.28
C THR A 64 14.56 -19.08 7.09
N GLY A 65 14.74 -17.78 7.32
CA GLY A 65 14.72 -16.75 6.28
C GLY A 65 15.68 -15.60 6.59
N PRO A 66 16.05 -14.80 5.57
CA PRO A 66 16.90 -13.63 5.76
C PRO A 66 16.18 -12.60 6.64
N SER A 67 16.96 -11.70 7.26
CA SER A 67 16.37 -10.52 7.90
C SER A 67 15.56 -9.75 6.86
N PRO A 68 14.32 -9.32 7.18
CA PRO A 68 13.56 -8.46 6.28
C PRO A 68 14.40 -7.22 6.01
N VAL A 69 14.81 -7.02 4.76
CA VAL A 69 15.52 -5.81 4.37
C VAL A 69 14.48 -4.71 4.34
N ILE A 70 14.77 -3.57 4.97
CA ILE A 70 13.88 -2.42 4.91
C ILE A 70 14.71 -1.33 4.26
N PRO A 71 14.39 -0.92 3.01
CA PRO A 71 15.07 0.19 2.37
C PRO A 71 15.13 1.39 3.32
N ALA A 72 16.24 2.11 3.33
CA ALA A 72 16.46 3.24 4.23
C ALA A 72 15.48 4.37 3.92
N ARG A 73 14.27 4.32 4.49
CA ARG A 73 13.17 5.26 4.23
C ARG A 73 13.18 6.49 5.15
N ASN A 74 13.97 6.46 6.22
CA ASN A 74 14.03 7.53 7.23
C ASN A 74 15.09 8.59 6.97
N VAL A 75 15.69 8.57 5.78
CA VAL A 75 16.64 9.59 5.37
C VAL A 75 15.89 10.51 4.43
N ASP A 76 15.47 11.65 4.97
CA ASP A 76 15.03 12.79 4.19
C ASP A 76 16.31 13.35 3.52
N PRO A 77 16.41 13.39 2.18
CA PRO A 77 17.57 14.00 1.52
C PRO A 77 17.70 15.47 1.93
N PRO A 78 18.90 16.06 1.87
CA PRO A 78 19.06 17.49 2.06
C PRO A 78 18.13 18.24 1.11
N ALA A 79 17.48 19.29 1.61
CA ALA A 79 16.52 20.08 0.86
C ALA A 79 17.05 20.53 -0.51
N ALA A 80 16.67 19.83 -1.57
CA ALA A 80 16.74 20.35 -2.93
C ALA A 80 15.38 20.99 -3.23
N GLU A 81 15.28 22.30 -3.00
CA GLU A 81 14.10 23.08 -3.38
C GLU A 81 14.10 23.21 -4.92
N PRO A 82 13.05 22.80 -5.64
CA PRO A 82 12.90 23.22 -7.02
C PRO A 82 12.67 24.73 -7.04
N ALA A 83 13.52 25.47 -7.75
CA ALA A 83 13.37 26.91 -7.92
C ALA A 83 12.09 27.21 -8.72
N GLY A 84 11.14 27.92 -8.10
CA GLY A 84 10.11 28.68 -8.84
C GLY A 84 8.67 28.62 -8.31
N ALA A 85 8.29 27.60 -7.54
CA ALA A 85 6.92 27.50 -7.00
C ALA A 85 6.91 26.96 -5.56
N LYS A 86 6.00 27.48 -4.72
CA LYS A 86 5.80 26.93 -3.37
C LYS A 86 5.37 25.46 -3.52
N PRO A 87 6.05 24.52 -2.83
CA PRO A 87 5.70 23.11 -2.91
C PRO A 87 4.28 22.88 -2.37
N VAL A 88 3.47 22.13 -3.12
CA VAL A 88 2.05 21.84 -2.79
C VAL A 88 1.93 21.03 -1.50
N TRP A 89 2.86 20.10 -1.27
CA TRP A 89 2.84 19.16 -0.15
C TRP A 89 4.00 19.37 0.85
N PRO A 90 3.78 19.09 2.15
CA PRO A 90 4.79 19.22 3.18
C PRO A 90 5.94 18.22 2.98
N ARG A 91 7.09 18.43 3.63
CA ARG A 91 8.09 17.35 3.79
C ARG A 91 7.57 16.31 4.76
N GLN A 92 8.12 15.10 4.73
CA GLN A 92 7.71 14.04 5.67
C GLN A 92 7.82 14.49 7.13
N ALA A 93 8.85 15.26 7.49
CA ALA A 93 9.05 15.82 8.82
C ALA A 93 7.91 16.77 9.26
N ASP A 94 7.23 17.42 8.32
CA ASP A 94 6.20 18.43 8.58
C ASP A 94 4.77 17.89 8.39
N VAL A 95 4.61 16.59 8.12
CA VAL A 95 3.32 15.95 7.81
C VAL A 95 2.31 16.16 8.93
N GLU A 96 2.72 15.97 10.20
CA GLU A 96 1.80 16.11 11.33
C GLU A 96 1.36 17.56 11.53
N ALA A 97 2.27 18.53 11.38
CA ALA A 97 1.94 19.95 11.47
C ALA A 97 0.98 20.38 10.35
N PHE A 98 1.13 19.82 9.15
CA PHE A 98 0.32 20.19 7.99
C PHE A 98 -1.02 19.45 7.93
N TYR A 99 -1.05 18.13 8.15
CA TYR A 99 -2.25 17.30 8.02
C TYR A 99 -2.99 17.11 9.36
N GLY A 100 -2.31 17.31 10.48
CA GLY A 100 -2.83 17.04 11.82
C GLY A 100 -2.51 15.64 12.31
N ALA A 101 -3.23 15.20 13.35
CA ALA A 101 -3.00 13.90 13.98
C ALA A 101 -3.22 12.73 13.02
N VAL A 102 -2.48 11.65 13.26
CA VAL A 102 -2.61 10.38 12.54
C VAL A 102 -4.05 9.87 12.60
N GLY A 103 -4.56 9.37 11.47
CA GLY A 103 -5.92 8.80 11.36
C GLY A 103 -7.07 9.82 11.44
N ALA A 104 -6.78 11.12 11.60
CA ALA A 104 -7.79 12.17 11.64
C ALA A 104 -8.12 12.72 10.24
N ASN A 105 -9.20 13.49 10.13
CA ASN A 105 -9.56 14.29 8.94
C ASN A 105 -9.73 13.49 7.63
N GLN A 106 -10.29 12.29 7.74
CA GLN A 106 -10.49 11.38 6.60
C GLN A 106 -11.82 11.63 5.90
N VAL A 107 -11.82 11.57 4.57
CA VAL A 107 -12.98 11.65 3.70
C VAL A 107 -12.98 10.50 2.69
N ARG A 108 -14.13 10.27 2.04
CA ARG A 108 -14.29 9.24 1.02
C ARG A 108 -14.26 9.86 -0.36
N LEU A 109 -13.30 9.44 -1.18
CA LEU A 109 -13.23 9.77 -2.61
C LEU A 109 -13.95 8.70 -3.42
N ALA A 110 -14.99 9.08 -4.16
CA ALA A 110 -15.59 8.22 -5.18
C ALA A 110 -14.64 8.14 -6.39
N LEU A 111 -14.38 6.93 -6.87
CA LEU A 111 -13.47 6.71 -8.00
C LEU A 111 -14.23 6.82 -9.33
N PRO A 112 -13.63 7.44 -10.37
CA PRO A 112 -14.23 7.57 -11.69
C PRO A 112 -14.31 6.24 -12.45
N PHE A 113 -13.58 5.21 -11.99
CA PHE A 113 -13.69 3.84 -12.47
C PHE A 113 -13.55 2.87 -11.29
N PRO A 114 -14.19 1.69 -11.34
CA PRO A 114 -14.04 0.68 -10.30
C PRO A 114 -12.61 0.12 -10.33
N MET A 115 -11.99 0.03 -9.15
CA MET A 115 -10.77 -0.73 -8.93
C MET A 115 -11.09 -2.11 -8.34
N LYS A 116 -10.10 -3.00 -8.27
CA LYS A 116 -10.18 -4.31 -7.61
C LYS A 116 -9.23 -4.35 -6.42
N LEU A 117 -9.64 -4.98 -5.33
CA LEU A 117 -8.73 -5.19 -4.21
C LEU A 117 -7.61 -6.15 -4.63
N ALA A 118 -6.34 -5.73 -4.51
CA ALA A 118 -5.21 -6.45 -5.13
C ALA A 118 -5.06 -7.91 -4.66
N TRP A 119 -5.35 -8.20 -3.39
CA TRP A 119 -5.30 -9.54 -2.81
C TRP A 119 -6.64 -10.28 -2.80
N ASP A 120 -7.71 -9.65 -3.31
CA ASP A 120 -9.04 -10.25 -3.49
C ASP A 120 -9.76 -9.61 -4.70
N PRO A 121 -9.37 -9.95 -5.95
CA PRO A 121 -9.88 -9.27 -7.14
C PRO A 121 -11.38 -9.44 -7.40
N SER A 122 -12.04 -10.33 -6.64
CA SER A 122 -13.49 -10.45 -6.65
C SER A 122 -14.19 -9.21 -6.07
N LYS A 123 -13.50 -8.46 -5.20
CA LYS A 123 -14.02 -7.26 -4.56
C LYS A 123 -13.77 -6.02 -5.39
N SER A 124 -14.85 -5.32 -5.72
CA SER A 124 -14.79 -4.00 -6.35
C SER A 124 -14.58 -2.91 -5.29
N VAL A 125 -13.70 -1.97 -5.58
CA VAL A 125 -13.45 -0.76 -4.80
C VAL A 125 -13.93 0.42 -5.65
N ASN A 126 -15.05 1.01 -5.25
CA ASN A 126 -15.65 2.15 -5.96
C ASN A 126 -15.37 3.49 -5.25
N ALA A 127 -14.80 3.43 -4.05
CA ALA A 127 -14.39 4.60 -3.29
C ALA A 127 -13.24 4.24 -2.33
N ILE A 128 -12.35 5.19 -2.07
CA ILE A 128 -11.20 5.05 -1.17
C ILE A 128 -11.24 6.11 -0.06
N THR A 129 -10.56 5.84 1.04
CA THR A 129 -10.46 6.78 2.16
C THR A 129 -9.14 7.53 2.07
N LEU A 130 -9.19 8.86 2.12
CA LEU A 130 -8.04 9.76 2.02
C LEU A 130 -8.18 10.92 3.00
N HIS A 131 -7.09 11.64 3.24
CA HIS A 131 -7.14 12.90 3.97
C HIS A 131 -7.93 13.96 3.18
N GLN A 132 -8.73 14.79 3.86
CA GLN A 132 -9.54 15.84 3.23
C GLN A 132 -8.73 16.80 2.35
N LYS A 133 -7.51 17.15 2.76
CA LYS A 133 -6.61 18.05 2.01
C LYS A 133 -6.12 17.48 0.67
N VAL A 134 -6.07 16.15 0.52
CA VAL A 134 -5.57 15.52 -0.72
C VAL A 134 -6.69 15.04 -1.63
N HIS A 135 -7.94 15.11 -1.16
CA HIS A 135 -9.13 14.60 -1.84
C HIS A 135 -9.25 15.11 -3.27
N ASP A 136 -9.27 16.43 -3.47
CA ASP A 136 -9.52 17.02 -4.79
C ASP A 136 -8.34 16.81 -5.75
N SER A 137 -7.12 16.79 -5.23
CA SER A 137 -5.93 16.47 -6.03
C SER A 137 -5.95 15.02 -6.50
N ALA A 138 -6.20 14.07 -5.60
CA ALA A 138 -6.35 12.67 -5.96
C ALA A 138 -7.52 12.46 -6.94
N LYS A 139 -8.65 13.16 -6.76
CA LYS A 139 -9.79 13.12 -7.69
C LYS A 139 -9.36 13.48 -9.11
N ARG A 140 -8.65 14.61 -9.28
CA ARG A 140 -8.12 15.03 -10.59
C ARG A 140 -7.15 14.02 -11.18
N CYS A 141 -6.27 13.44 -10.37
CA CYS A 141 -5.37 12.37 -10.84
C CYS A 141 -6.16 11.17 -11.36
N PHE A 142 -7.15 10.68 -10.60
CA PHE A 142 -7.95 9.53 -11.02
C PHE A 142 -8.79 9.82 -12.27
N GLU A 143 -9.34 11.03 -12.41
CA GLU A 143 -10.05 11.45 -13.63
C GLU A 143 -9.12 11.45 -14.84
N ARG A 144 -7.94 12.04 -14.73
CA ARG A 144 -6.92 12.03 -15.80
C ARG A 144 -6.42 10.63 -16.13
N ILE A 145 -6.31 9.74 -15.14
CA ILE A 145 -5.98 8.32 -15.36
C ILE A 145 -7.11 7.63 -16.12
N ALA A 146 -8.37 7.94 -15.82
CA ALA A 146 -9.52 7.38 -16.50
C ALA A 146 -9.53 7.74 -18.00
N ASP A 147 -9.12 8.97 -18.31
CA ASP A 147 -9.02 9.49 -19.68
C ASP A 147 -7.80 8.92 -20.43
N ALA A 148 -6.64 8.80 -19.76
CA ALA A 148 -5.39 8.37 -20.39
C ALA A 148 -5.30 6.84 -20.59
N TYR A 149 -5.97 6.06 -19.74
CA TYR A 149 -5.92 4.61 -19.76
C TYR A 149 -7.33 4.05 -19.90
N ASP A 150 -7.65 3.42 -21.02
CA ASP A 150 -8.92 2.70 -21.17
C ASP A 150 -9.02 1.50 -20.20
N PRO A 151 -10.21 0.85 -20.07
CA PRO A 151 -10.36 -0.28 -19.16
C PRO A 151 -9.37 -1.44 -19.42
N ALA A 152 -9.02 -1.71 -20.67
CA ALA A 152 -8.09 -2.80 -21.00
C ALA A 152 -6.65 -2.44 -20.59
N ALA A 153 -6.25 -1.19 -20.81
CA ALA A 153 -4.96 -0.66 -20.40
C ALA A 153 -4.81 -0.64 -18.88
N ARG A 154 -5.83 -0.19 -18.13
CA ARG A 154 -5.81 -0.20 -16.65
C ARG A 154 -5.68 -1.61 -16.08
N LYS A 155 -6.36 -2.59 -16.68
CA LYS A 155 -6.23 -4.00 -16.31
C LYS A 155 -4.84 -4.56 -16.63
N THR A 156 -4.31 -4.27 -17.82
CA THR A 156 -3.02 -4.79 -18.29
C THR A 156 -1.84 -4.21 -17.48
N THR A 157 -1.91 -2.92 -17.17
CA THR A 157 -0.92 -2.22 -16.33
C THR A 157 -1.04 -2.61 -14.86
N GLY A 158 -2.25 -2.93 -14.39
CA GLY A 158 -2.51 -3.16 -12.97
C GLY A 158 -2.87 -1.88 -12.21
N ILE A 159 -3.03 -0.74 -12.89
CA ILE A 159 -3.44 0.53 -12.26
C ILE A 159 -4.80 0.38 -11.55
N GLU A 160 -5.66 -0.54 -11.99
CA GLU A 160 -6.93 -0.82 -11.30
C GLU A 160 -6.80 -1.74 -10.08
N LEU A 161 -5.60 -2.24 -9.73
CA LEU A 161 -5.39 -3.08 -8.55
C LEU A 161 -5.05 -2.22 -7.34
N PHE A 162 -6.00 -2.07 -6.43
CA PHE A 162 -5.88 -1.23 -5.23
C PHE A 162 -5.14 -1.96 -4.11
N GLY A 163 -4.02 -1.38 -3.68
CA GLY A 163 -3.16 -1.85 -2.58
C GLY A 163 -3.46 -1.22 -1.21
N GLY A 164 -4.21 -0.11 -1.17
CA GLY A 164 -4.58 0.58 0.07
C GLY A 164 -4.36 2.09 -0.01
N SER A 165 -5.01 2.84 0.89
CA SER A 165 -4.85 4.30 1.00
C SER A 165 -4.85 4.86 2.42
N LEU A 166 -5.47 4.16 3.37
CA LEU A 166 -5.42 4.47 4.80
C LEU A 166 -5.09 3.20 5.59
N ASN A 167 -4.02 3.24 6.37
CA ASN A 167 -3.66 2.20 7.33
C ASN A 167 -2.83 2.83 8.45
N VAL A 168 -3.43 3.02 9.63
CA VAL A 168 -2.78 3.65 10.78
C VAL A 168 -1.78 2.68 11.40
N ARG A 169 -0.51 2.82 11.03
CA ARG A 169 0.57 1.95 11.52
C ARG A 169 1.93 2.64 11.48
N LYS A 170 2.83 2.15 12.32
CA LYS A 170 4.25 2.48 12.19
C LYS A 170 4.83 1.88 10.91
N MET A 171 5.91 2.50 10.43
CA MET A 171 6.73 1.95 9.37
C MET A 171 7.33 0.63 9.84
N ARG A 172 7.56 -0.27 8.89
CA ARG A 172 8.22 -1.55 9.18
C ARG A 172 9.62 -1.25 9.72
N GLY A 173 9.98 -1.84 10.86
CA GLY A 173 11.31 -1.71 11.48
C GLY A 173 11.70 -0.31 11.95
N GLY A 174 10.74 0.58 12.26
CA GLY A 174 11.03 1.88 12.85
C GLY A 174 9.82 2.53 13.52
N ASP A 175 10.05 3.63 14.25
CA ASP A 175 9.04 4.28 15.08
C ASP A 175 8.33 5.46 14.41
N ARG A 176 8.66 5.75 13.14
CA ARG A 176 7.93 6.75 12.33
C ARG A 176 6.61 6.17 11.84
N TRP A 177 5.58 7.01 11.77
CA TRP A 177 4.30 6.64 11.18
C TRP A 177 4.43 6.51 9.66
N SER A 178 3.74 5.54 9.07
CA SER A 178 3.66 5.44 7.61
C SER A 178 2.84 6.61 7.05
N MET A 179 3.13 7.06 5.83
CA MET A 179 2.31 8.07 5.13
C MET A 179 0.86 7.60 4.93
N HIS A 180 0.65 6.29 4.82
CA HIS A 180 -0.70 5.68 4.85
C HIS A 180 -1.47 5.98 6.14
N SER A 181 -0.81 6.34 7.24
CA SER A 181 -1.47 6.59 8.52
C SER A 181 -2.24 7.92 8.53
N TRP A 182 -1.90 8.85 7.63
CA TRP A 182 -2.64 10.10 7.45
C TRP A 182 -3.63 10.03 6.29
N GLY A 183 -3.71 8.94 5.53
CA GLY A 183 -4.55 8.89 4.32
C GLY A 183 -3.99 9.73 3.17
N ILE A 184 -2.67 9.92 3.11
CA ILE A 184 -1.98 10.75 2.12
C ILE A 184 -1.10 9.93 1.17
N ALA A 185 -1.28 8.61 1.15
CA ALA A 185 -0.56 7.72 0.28
C ALA A 185 -1.51 6.70 -0.36
N ILE A 186 -1.15 6.18 -1.53
CA ILE A 186 -1.93 5.17 -2.24
C ILE A 186 -0.97 4.15 -2.84
N ASP A 187 -1.27 2.87 -2.64
CA ASP A 187 -0.51 1.76 -3.23
C ASP A 187 -1.28 1.12 -4.39
N PHE A 188 -0.58 0.80 -5.48
CA PHE A 188 -1.12 0.18 -6.69
C PHE A 188 -0.39 -1.12 -7.01
N ASP A 189 -1.14 -2.18 -7.29
CA ASP A 189 -0.62 -3.49 -7.69
C ASP A 189 0.60 -3.97 -6.86
N PRO A 190 0.42 -4.12 -5.53
CA PRO A 190 1.52 -4.45 -4.61
C PRO A 190 2.23 -5.76 -4.95
N ALA A 191 1.55 -6.71 -5.60
CA ALA A 191 2.13 -8.02 -5.92
C ALA A 191 3.25 -7.94 -6.97
N ARG A 192 3.23 -6.95 -7.86
CA ARG A 192 4.24 -6.77 -8.93
C ARG A 192 5.13 -5.53 -8.72
N ASN A 193 4.87 -4.74 -7.68
CA ASN A 193 5.49 -3.43 -7.46
C ASN A 193 5.83 -3.18 -5.98
N GLY A 194 5.92 -4.23 -5.17
CA GLY A 194 6.11 -4.14 -3.73
C GLY A 194 7.40 -3.43 -3.32
N LEU A 195 7.64 -3.42 -2.01
CA LEU A 195 8.72 -2.67 -1.39
C LEU A 195 10.11 -2.87 -2.02
N HIS A 196 10.40 -4.08 -2.46
CA HIS A 196 11.70 -4.48 -3.02
C HIS A 196 11.77 -4.37 -4.54
N SER A 197 10.66 -4.03 -5.18
CA SER A 197 10.64 -3.81 -6.62
C SER A 197 11.41 -2.54 -6.94
N ASN A 198 12.19 -2.59 -8.01
CA ASN A 198 12.92 -1.47 -8.59
C ASN A 198 12.56 -1.37 -10.08
N ARG A 199 13.16 -0.43 -10.81
CA ARG A 199 12.84 -0.15 -12.22
C ARG A 199 12.97 -1.38 -13.11
N SER A 200 13.89 -2.28 -12.79
CA SER A 200 14.16 -3.47 -13.61
C SER A 200 13.07 -4.54 -13.52
N ASN A 201 12.30 -4.59 -12.41
CA ASN A 201 11.35 -5.67 -12.16
C ASN A 201 9.92 -5.20 -11.84
N ALA A 202 9.72 -3.92 -11.56
CA ALA A 202 8.40 -3.37 -11.27
C ALA A 202 7.55 -3.29 -12.54
N ARG A 203 6.31 -3.75 -12.45
CA ARG A 203 5.33 -3.64 -13.54
C ARG A 203 5.02 -2.17 -13.88
N LEU A 204 4.90 -1.32 -12.87
CA LEU A 204 4.59 0.10 -13.02
C LEU A 204 5.82 0.91 -13.46
N ALA A 205 7.02 0.32 -13.51
CA ALA A 205 8.20 0.98 -14.08
C ALA A 205 8.28 0.89 -15.61
N GLN A 206 7.38 0.13 -16.24
CA GLN A 206 7.39 -0.07 -17.68
C GLN A 206 6.92 1.20 -18.43
N PRO A 207 7.38 1.42 -19.68
CA PRO A 207 7.11 2.66 -20.42
C PRO A 207 5.62 2.99 -20.60
N ASP A 208 4.75 1.99 -20.67
CA ASP A 208 3.30 2.17 -20.78
C ASP A 208 2.67 2.79 -19.51
N CYS A 209 3.39 2.84 -18.40
CA CYS A 209 2.96 3.46 -17.14
C CYS A 209 3.51 4.88 -16.95
N GLU A 210 4.23 5.46 -17.92
CA GLU A 210 4.83 6.80 -17.78
C GLU A 210 3.77 7.90 -17.56
N ALA A 211 2.65 7.84 -18.30
CA ALA A 211 1.58 8.82 -18.14
C ALA A 211 0.94 8.76 -16.75
N PHE A 212 0.79 7.56 -16.17
CA PHE A 212 0.31 7.37 -14.80
C PHE A 212 1.18 8.12 -13.79
N TRP A 213 2.50 8.00 -13.87
CA TRP A 213 3.41 8.71 -12.96
C TRP A 213 3.36 10.22 -13.15
N ARG A 214 3.39 10.68 -14.40
CA ARG A 214 3.33 12.11 -14.70
C ARG A 214 2.06 12.77 -14.17
N ILE A 215 0.92 12.07 -14.24
CA ILE A 215 -0.36 12.58 -13.71
C ILE A 215 -0.27 12.88 -12.21
N TRP A 216 0.38 12.02 -11.43
CA TRP A 216 0.62 12.23 -9.99
C TRP A 216 1.63 13.36 -9.75
N GLU A 217 2.75 13.35 -10.49
CA GLU A 217 3.83 14.33 -10.38
C GLU A 217 3.36 15.76 -10.71
N ASP A 218 2.49 15.94 -11.71
CA ASP A 218 1.88 17.23 -12.07
C ASP A 218 1.02 17.83 -10.94
N GLU A 219 0.50 16.97 -10.05
CA GLU A 219 -0.26 17.34 -8.85
C GLU A 219 0.63 17.37 -7.59
N GLY A 220 1.95 17.28 -7.78
CA GLY A 220 2.97 17.37 -6.74
C GLY A 220 3.21 16.09 -5.95
N TRP A 221 2.47 15.00 -6.21
CA TRP A 221 2.65 13.73 -5.51
C TRP A 221 4.01 13.11 -5.83
N VAL A 222 4.59 12.42 -4.85
CA VAL A 222 5.90 11.79 -4.95
C VAL A 222 5.76 10.28 -5.03
N SER A 223 6.48 9.67 -5.97
CA SER A 223 6.66 8.22 -6.05
C SER A 223 8.03 7.83 -5.50
N LEU A 224 8.06 6.86 -4.57
CA LEU A 224 9.33 6.30 -4.09
C LEU A 224 10.06 5.54 -5.20
N GLY A 225 9.32 4.88 -6.10
CA GLY A 225 9.89 4.20 -7.26
C GLY A 225 10.59 5.18 -8.20
N ARG A 226 9.96 6.31 -8.52
CA ARG A 226 10.56 7.34 -9.39
C ARG A 226 11.73 8.06 -8.72
N ALA A 227 11.59 8.42 -7.45
CA ALA A 227 12.57 9.25 -6.75
C ALA A 227 13.78 8.47 -6.19
N ARG A 228 13.60 7.19 -5.82
CA ARG A 228 14.60 6.40 -5.10
C ARG A 228 14.76 4.95 -5.57
N ASP A 229 14.01 4.55 -6.58
CA ASP A 229 14.07 3.22 -7.21
C ASP A 229 13.74 2.04 -6.28
N PHE A 230 12.75 2.22 -5.40
CA PHE A 230 12.13 1.14 -4.63
C PHE A 230 10.66 1.45 -4.33
N ASP A 231 9.85 0.46 -3.91
CA ASP A 231 8.44 0.66 -3.54
C ASP A 231 7.61 1.28 -4.69
N TRP A 232 7.71 0.69 -5.89
CA TRP A 232 7.10 1.19 -7.13
C TRP A 232 5.57 1.16 -7.14
N MET A 233 4.92 0.60 -6.12
CA MET A 233 3.48 0.68 -5.90
C MET A 233 3.04 2.04 -5.35
N HIS A 234 3.96 2.80 -4.74
CA HIS A 234 3.64 3.84 -3.79
C HIS A 234 3.62 5.25 -4.38
N VAL A 235 2.55 6.00 -4.10
CA VAL A 235 2.47 7.47 -4.26
C VAL A 235 2.18 8.12 -2.92
N GLN A 236 2.75 9.29 -2.64
CA GLN A 236 2.48 10.06 -1.42
C GLN A 236 2.39 11.57 -1.66
N ALA A 237 1.45 12.22 -0.98
CA ALA A 237 1.31 13.67 -0.92
C ALA A 237 2.20 14.25 0.21
N SER A 238 3.48 13.88 0.18
CA SER A 238 4.53 14.52 0.97
C SER A 238 5.87 14.35 0.27
N ARG A 239 6.72 15.37 0.37
CA ARG A 239 8.08 15.35 -0.16
C ARG A 239 8.98 14.54 0.76
N LEU A 240 10.01 13.95 0.16
CA LEU A 240 11.10 13.27 0.87
C LEU A 240 11.86 14.24 1.77
#